data_AF-A0A1D2J652-F1
#
_entry.id   AF-A0A1D2J652-F1
#
_cell.length_a   1.000
_cell.length_b   1.000
_cell.length_c   1.000
_cell.angle_alpha   90.00
_cell.angle_beta   90.00
_cell.angle_gamma   90.00
#
_symmetry.space_group_name_H-M   'P 1'
#
loop_
_entity.id
_entity.type
_entity.pdbx_description
1 polymer ?
#
loop_
_entity_poly.entity_id
_entity_poly.type
_entity_poly.pdbx_seq_one_letter_code
_entity_poly.pdbx_strand_id
1 'polypeptide(L)'
;MPVMPEGLEIDHAQNLNGTMAPYAQQLLISTGRVNWRSRIDEDGEEEGWGVLVRGLKGLLGRGGKYCDPYNNIMMTNSSFQPARSQTNTAQASALLFPSFRYFPAIPLDPSSLETFTRAYLLPASLHPAHNVLSESQKTLLRRDPSLQPSFTPNMTQIHHSPTVLICGHGHRDQRCGIVGPLLQAEFRRVLRAEGFVVVVGGGGGGDDGGACGDGEGHGSGSGEFVDAIGRANVGLISHIGGHKFAGNVIIYLPPSATVEGGSQEEDGGVMSLAGKGIWYGRVEPRHVEGIVEETVLRGRVIAEHFRGGIGRDGNALFFTAPSGDIGSSQDPFGRWMPYMRPHDSHASLRGYTQYAACNSLGRKILATNSLKMRNEHPWMPQSNYPGLSKDVADDGLAACSHGVCFFRNSQLVGLTP
;
A
#
# COMPACT_ATOMS: atom_id res chain seq x y z
N MET A 1 -16.37 -14.87 -10.68
CA MET A 1 -16.48 -13.43 -10.37
C MET A 1 -17.96 -13.12 -10.38
N PRO A 2 -18.50 -12.30 -9.47
CA PRO A 2 -19.72 -11.55 -9.82
C PRO A 2 -19.42 -10.89 -11.16
N VAL A 3 -20.31 -11.04 -12.14
CA VAL A 3 -20.09 -10.40 -13.45
C VAL A 3 -19.89 -8.92 -13.18
N MET A 4 -18.69 -8.42 -13.45
CA MET A 4 -18.40 -7.01 -13.27
C MET A 4 -19.30 -6.23 -14.24
N PRO A 5 -19.86 -5.09 -13.81
CA PRO A 5 -20.55 -4.20 -14.73
C PRO A 5 -19.67 -3.87 -15.94
N GLU A 6 -20.29 -3.66 -17.10
CA GLU A 6 -19.59 -3.25 -18.32
C GLU A 6 -18.69 -2.03 -18.05
N GLY A 7 -17.44 -2.06 -18.53
CA GLY A 7 -16.46 -1.00 -18.32
C GLY A 7 -15.69 -1.07 -16.98
N LEU A 8 -15.92 -2.11 -16.19
CA LEU A 8 -15.20 -2.40 -14.93
C LEU A 8 -14.36 -3.67 -15.02
N GLU A 9 -13.85 -4.00 -16.20
CA GLU A 9 -12.99 -5.14 -16.42
C GLU A 9 -11.69 -5.02 -15.62
N ILE A 10 -11.16 -6.16 -15.21
CA ILE A 10 -9.82 -6.25 -14.62
C ILE A 10 -8.87 -6.92 -15.61
N ASP A 11 -7.60 -6.60 -15.46
CA ASP A 11 -6.53 -7.26 -16.18
C ASP A 11 -6.40 -8.69 -15.66
N HIS A 12 -6.67 -9.68 -16.52
CA HIS A 12 -6.45 -11.11 -16.26
C HIS A 12 -5.17 -11.67 -16.93
N ALA A 13 -4.50 -10.89 -17.78
CA ALA A 13 -3.42 -11.37 -18.65
C ALA A 13 -2.04 -11.18 -18.03
N GLN A 14 -1.80 -10.06 -17.34
CA GLN A 14 -0.47 -9.77 -16.80
C GLN A 14 -0.09 -10.76 -15.69
N ASN A 15 1.18 -11.17 -15.62
CA ASN A 15 1.70 -11.94 -14.48
C ASN A 15 1.63 -11.09 -13.20
N LEU A 16 1.05 -11.63 -12.13
CA LEU A 16 0.90 -10.92 -10.86
C LEU A 16 2.20 -10.86 -10.06
N ASN A 17 3.08 -11.85 -10.17
CA ASN A 17 4.29 -11.93 -9.34
C ASN A 17 5.18 -10.69 -9.53
N GLY A 18 5.55 -10.05 -8.42
CA GLY A 18 6.34 -8.81 -8.43
C GLY A 18 5.55 -7.54 -8.78
N THR A 19 4.22 -7.60 -8.96
CA THR A 19 3.40 -6.41 -9.19
C THR A 19 3.00 -5.68 -7.91
N MET A 20 3.32 -6.23 -6.73
CA MET A 20 3.11 -5.60 -5.44
C MET A 20 3.84 -4.26 -5.36
N ALA A 21 3.17 -3.20 -4.90
CA ALA A 21 3.86 -1.95 -4.58
C ALA A 21 4.78 -2.21 -3.38
N PRO A 22 6.11 -1.99 -3.47
CA PRO A 22 7.01 -2.29 -2.36
C PRO A 22 6.77 -1.33 -1.21
N TYR A 23 6.71 -1.85 0.01
CA TYR A 23 6.63 -1.09 1.25
C TYR A 23 7.50 -1.77 2.31
N ALA A 24 8.08 -0.98 3.20
CA ALA A 24 8.87 -1.47 4.33
C ALA A 24 7.98 -1.83 5.51
N GLN A 25 6.90 -1.06 5.71
CA GLN A 25 5.90 -1.29 6.76
C GLN A 25 4.52 -0.83 6.29
N GLN A 26 3.46 -1.50 6.76
CA GLN A 26 2.08 -1.03 6.61
C GLN A 26 1.59 -0.51 7.94
N LEU A 27 1.19 0.77 7.96
CA LEU A 27 0.47 1.37 9.08
C LEU A 27 -1.03 1.33 8.78
N LEU A 28 -1.74 0.49 9.52
CA LEU A 28 -3.16 0.22 9.35
C LEU A 28 -3.96 0.98 10.40
N ILE A 29 -4.59 2.08 10.00
CA ILE A 29 -5.30 3.00 10.90
C ILE A 29 -6.73 2.50 11.11
N SER A 30 -7.16 2.34 12.37
CA SER A 30 -8.52 1.86 12.70
C SER A 30 -9.50 3.03 12.61
N THR A 31 -10.46 2.98 11.69
CA THR A 31 -11.41 4.08 11.44
C THR A 31 -12.86 3.70 11.71
N GLY A 32 -13.16 2.40 11.82
CA GLY A 32 -14.53 1.87 11.90
C GLY A 32 -15.34 2.02 10.60
N ARG A 33 -14.79 2.69 9.57
CA ARG A 33 -15.45 2.97 8.29
C ARG A 33 -15.13 1.90 7.25
N VAL A 34 -16.07 1.67 6.35
CA VAL A 34 -15.94 0.63 5.30
C VAL A 34 -15.59 1.22 3.93
N ASN A 35 -15.60 2.54 3.82
CA ASN A 35 -15.20 3.31 2.64
C ASN A 35 -14.67 4.69 3.10
N TRP A 36 -13.90 5.35 2.24
CA TRP A 36 -13.23 6.62 2.52
C TRP A 36 -13.29 7.53 1.30
N ARG A 37 -12.92 8.80 1.42
CA ARG A 37 -12.66 9.65 0.25
C ARG A 37 -11.48 9.08 -0.55
N SER A 38 -11.48 9.32 -1.86
CA SER A 38 -10.46 8.82 -2.81
C SER A 38 -9.02 9.05 -2.32
N ARG A 39 -8.77 10.18 -1.63
CA ARG A 39 -7.55 10.46 -0.89
C ARG A 39 -7.85 10.45 0.60
N ILE A 40 -7.22 9.54 1.32
CA ILE A 40 -7.47 9.34 2.76
C ILE A 40 -7.02 10.52 3.64
N ASP A 41 -6.12 11.38 3.15
CA ASP A 41 -5.67 12.61 3.81
C ASP A 41 -6.64 13.78 3.69
N GLU A 42 -7.56 13.70 2.73
CA GLU A 42 -8.66 14.65 2.56
C GLU A 42 -9.90 14.18 3.34
N ASP A 43 -9.81 13.13 4.16
CA ASP A 43 -10.93 12.55 4.91
C ASP A 43 -10.71 12.68 6.43
N GLY A 44 -11.76 12.47 7.23
CA GLY A 44 -11.68 12.51 8.69
C GLY A 44 -11.22 13.87 9.22
N GLU A 45 -11.74 14.97 8.68
CA GLU A 45 -11.37 16.33 9.11
C GLU A 45 -11.62 16.54 10.61
N GLU A 46 -12.73 16.02 11.12
CA GLU A 46 -13.16 16.11 12.52
C GLU A 46 -12.79 14.87 13.35
N GLU A 47 -11.99 13.96 12.79
CA GLU A 47 -11.72 12.65 13.37
C GLU A 47 -10.24 12.50 13.73
N GLY A 48 -9.95 11.90 14.89
CA GLY A 48 -8.56 11.68 15.33
C GLY A 48 -7.74 10.86 14.32
N TRP A 49 -8.34 9.83 13.71
CA TRP A 49 -7.67 9.04 12.68
C TRP A 49 -7.28 9.88 11.44
N GLY A 50 -8.06 10.90 11.08
CA GLY A 50 -7.74 11.77 9.94
C GLY A 50 -6.59 12.71 10.26
N VAL A 51 -6.51 13.21 11.50
CA VAL A 51 -5.36 13.98 12.00
C VAL A 51 -4.09 13.12 11.96
N LEU A 52 -4.17 11.85 12.37
CA LEU A 52 -3.06 10.90 12.28
C LEU A 52 -2.56 10.75 10.83
N VAL A 53 -3.47 10.49 9.88
CA VAL A 53 -3.12 10.35 8.46
C VAL A 53 -2.41 11.61 7.95
N ARG A 54 -3.00 12.79 8.17
CA ARG A 54 -2.45 14.07 7.68
C ARG A 54 -1.09 14.36 8.30
N GLY A 55 -0.96 14.21 9.62
CA GLY A 55 0.29 14.48 10.34
C GLY A 55 1.42 13.56 9.90
N LEU A 56 1.18 12.24 9.81
CA LEU A 56 2.20 11.29 9.37
C LEU A 56 2.56 11.46 7.89
N LYS A 57 1.59 11.75 7.01
CA LYS A 57 1.90 12.09 5.62
C LYS A 57 2.68 13.40 5.48
N GLY A 58 2.44 14.38 6.36
CA GLY A 58 3.25 15.60 6.41
C GLY A 58 4.71 15.34 6.80
N LEU A 59 4.96 14.32 7.63
CA LEU A 59 6.30 13.93 8.07
C LEU A 59 7.04 13.03 7.07
N LEU A 60 6.35 12.02 6.53
CA LEU A 60 6.94 10.93 5.72
C LEU A 60 6.68 11.07 4.21
N GLY A 61 5.67 11.85 3.82
CA GLY A 61 5.32 12.07 2.43
C GLY A 61 6.27 13.03 1.72
N ARG A 62 5.99 13.30 0.43
CA ARG A 62 6.83 14.14 -0.42
C ARG A 62 7.07 15.52 0.20
N GLY A 63 8.33 15.85 0.47
CA GLY A 63 8.73 17.12 1.07
C GLY A 63 8.65 17.15 2.60
N GLY A 64 8.22 16.06 3.23
CA GLY A 64 8.26 15.90 4.68
C GLY A 64 9.68 15.73 5.23
N LYS A 65 9.86 16.06 6.51
CA LYS A 65 11.14 16.02 7.23
C LYS A 65 11.85 14.66 7.17
N TYR A 66 11.08 13.59 7.09
CA TYR A 66 11.54 12.19 7.08
C TYR A 66 11.22 11.47 5.78
N CYS A 67 10.99 12.22 4.69
CA CYS A 67 10.74 11.64 3.39
C CYS A 67 11.94 10.79 2.93
N ASP A 68 11.73 9.48 2.80
CA ASP A 68 12.73 8.53 2.29
C ASP A 68 12.10 7.63 1.21
N PRO A 69 12.51 7.74 -0.07
CA PRO A 69 11.98 6.90 -1.14
C PRO A 69 12.36 5.42 -1.00
N TYR A 70 13.34 5.07 -0.15
CA TYR A 70 13.77 3.70 0.13
C TYR A 70 13.13 3.11 1.40
N ASN A 71 12.34 3.89 2.14
CA ASN A 71 11.56 3.43 3.30
C ASN A 71 10.09 3.81 3.14
N ASN A 72 9.41 3.15 2.20
CA ASN A 72 7.99 3.42 1.94
C ASN A 72 7.10 2.85 3.08
N ILE A 73 6.36 3.72 3.74
CA ILE A 73 5.35 3.35 4.76
C ILE A 73 3.97 3.39 4.11
N MET A 74 3.40 2.22 3.87
CA MET A 74 2.06 2.09 3.30
C MET A 74 1.02 2.42 4.37
N MET A 75 0.48 3.63 4.34
CA MET A 75 -0.60 4.05 5.23
C MET A 75 -1.95 3.68 4.63
N THR A 76 -2.73 2.89 5.37
CA THR A 76 -4.05 2.45 4.95
C THR A 76 -5.05 2.64 6.08
N ASN A 77 -6.24 3.16 5.77
CA ASN A 77 -7.36 3.12 6.70
C ASN A 77 -7.99 1.73 6.70
N SER A 78 -8.64 1.36 7.79
CA SER A 78 -9.31 0.08 7.96
C SER A 78 -10.67 0.20 8.61
N SER A 79 -11.52 -0.79 8.34
CA SER A 79 -12.84 -0.90 8.94
C SER A 79 -12.83 -1.36 10.39
N PHE A 80 -11.66 -1.65 10.98
CA PHE A 80 -11.56 -2.02 12.39
C PHE A 80 -12.03 -0.86 13.24
N GLN A 81 -12.82 -1.15 14.26
CA GLN A 81 -13.25 -0.12 15.20
C GLN A 81 -12.03 0.53 15.85
N PRO A 82 -12.01 1.87 15.98
CA PRO A 82 -11.04 2.51 16.82
C PRO A 82 -11.16 2.03 18.27
N ALA A 83 -10.07 2.06 19.04
CA ALA A 83 -10.08 1.57 20.41
C ALA A 83 -11.16 2.30 21.25
N ARG A 84 -11.90 1.55 22.10
CA ARG A 84 -13.11 1.99 22.84
C ARG A 84 -12.96 3.27 23.70
N SER A 85 -11.74 3.73 23.97
CA SER A 85 -11.48 4.97 24.72
C SER A 85 -11.49 6.25 23.86
N GLN A 86 -11.77 6.17 22.55
CA GLN A 86 -11.67 7.29 21.60
C GLN A 86 -12.95 8.14 21.49
N THR A 87 -13.61 8.48 22.60
CA THR A 87 -14.53 9.65 22.60
C THR A 87 -13.76 10.98 22.41
N ASN A 88 -12.43 10.92 22.48
CA ASN A 88 -11.51 12.02 22.34
C ASN A 88 -10.82 11.98 20.96
N THR A 89 -10.97 13.04 20.18
CA THR A 89 -10.31 13.24 18.87
C THR A 89 -8.80 13.53 18.98
N ALA A 90 -8.24 13.56 20.19
CA ALA A 90 -6.80 13.77 20.43
C ALA A 90 -5.94 12.50 20.28
N GLN A 91 -6.55 11.33 20.08
CA GLN A 91 -5.85 10.06 19.90
C GLN A 91 -6.45 9.26 18.75
N ALA A 92 -5.64 8.36 18.19
CA ALA A 92 -6.08 7.38 17.20
C ALA A 92 -5.43 6.02 17.44
N SER A 93 -6.00 4.95 16.88
CA SER A 93 -5.44 3.61 16.98
C SER A 93 -4.97 3.09 15.62
N ALA A 94 -3.89 2.32 15.63
CA ALA A 94 -3.34 1.73 14.42
C ALA A 94 -2.61 0.42 14.70
N LEU A 95 -2.48 -0.41 13.67
CA LEU A 95 -1.62 -1.59 13.66
C LEU A 95 -0.41 -1.34 12.76
N LEU A 96 0.72 -1.94 13.11
CA LEU A 96 1.96 -1.86 12.34
C LEU A 96 2.42 -3.26 11.95
N PHE A 97 2.48 -3.51 10.64
CA PHE A 97 3.01 -4.73 10.05
C PHE A 97 4.28 -4.42 9.24
N PRO A 98 5.24 -5.35 9.13
CA PRO A 98 5.23 -6.74 9.60
C PRO A 98 5.77 -6.90 11.04
N SER A 99 5.83 -5.82 11.84
CA SER A 99 6.29 -5.89 13.23
C SER A 99 5.24 -6.43 14.21
N PHE A 100 4.00 -6.63 13.76
CA PHE A 100 2.89 -7.18 14.55
C PHE A 100 2.64 -6.39 15.83
N ARG A 101 2.48 -5.08 15.72
CA ARG A 101 2.22 -4.19 16.87
C ARG A 101 0.88 -3.51 16.74
N TYR A 102 0.13 -3.46 17.84
CA TYR A 102 -1.10 -2.69 17.96
C TYR A 102 -0.88 -1.50 18.89
N PHE A 103 -1.27 -0.32 18.43
CA PHE A 103 -1.24 0.92 19.17
C PHE A 103 -2.69 1.37 19.40
N PRO A 104 -3.27 1.16 20.60
CA PRO A 104 -4.66 1.56 20.89
C PRO A 104 -4.82 3.08 21.07
N ALA A 105 -3.73 3.80 21.37
CA ALA A 105 -3.74 5.23 21.63
C ALA A 105 -2.41 5.90 21.19
N ILE A 106 -2.41 6.45 19.97
CA ILE A 106 -1.35 7.31 19.44
C ILE A 106 -1.79 8.77 19.66
N PRO A 107 -1.07 9.57 20.47
CA PRO A 107 -1.36 10.99 20.62
C PRO A 107 -1.08 11.76 19.33
N LEU A 108 -1.92 12.74 19.04
CA LEU A 108 -1.98 13.41 17.73
C LEU A 108 -1.35 14.80 17.69
N ASP A 109 -0.77 15.26 18.80
CA ASP A 109 0.00 16.48 18.78
C ASP A 109 1.28 16.31 17.92
N PRO A 110 1.79 17.39 17.30
CA PRO A 110 2.94 17.31 16.38
C PRO A 110 4.18 16.65 16.98
N SER A 111 4.46 16.85 18.27
CA SER A 111 5.64 16.31 18.93
C SER A 111 5.55 14.80 19.14
N SER A 112 4.36 14.31 19.51
CA SER A 112 4.07 12.88 19.62
C SER A 112 4.12 12.18 18.27
N LEU A 113 3.62 12.81 17.20
CA LEU A 113 3.70 12.24 15.85
C LEU A 113 5.14 12.14 15.32
N GLU A 114 5.97 13.16 15.59
CA GLU A 114 7.40 13.12 15.29
C GLU A 114 8.10 12.00 16.08
N THR A 115 7.77 11.88 17.37
CA THR A 115 8.34 10.85 18.26
C THR A 115 7.92 9.45 17.80
N PHE A 116 6.65 9.23 17.45
CA PHE A 116 6.14 7.97 16.90
C PHE A 116 6.84 7.60 15.60
N THR A 117 7.02 8.57 14.70
CA THR A 117 7.72 8.39 13.43
C THR A 117 9.14 7.89 13.65
N ARG A 118 9.91 8.58 14.52
CA ARG A 118 11.29 8.21 14.85
C ARG A 118 11.39 6.88 15.60
N ALA A 119 10.43 6.59 16.48
CA ALA A 119 10.44 5.37 17.29
C ALA A 119 10.12 4.10 16.48
N TYR A 120 9.22 4.18 15.49
CA TYR A 120 8.64 3.01 14.84
C TYR A 120 8.65 3.02 13.30
N LEU A 121 8.51 4.18 12.66
CA LEU A 121 8.27 4.25 11.20
C LEU A 121 9.55 4.39 10.37
N LEU A 122 10.59 5.02 10.90
CA LEU A 122 11.89 5.09 10.25
C LEU A 122 12.54 3.70 10.15
N PRO A 123 13.45 3.46 9.19
CA PRO A 123 14.15 2.20 9.04
C PRO A 123 15.21 1.98 10.12
N ALA A 124 15.42 0.72 10.51
CA ALA A 124 16.51 0.35 11.43
C ALA A 124 17.88 0.41 10.74
N SER A 125 17.94 0.01 9.47
CA SER A 125 19.12 0.08 8.61
C SER A 125 18.79 0.89 7.36
N LEU A 126 19.70 1.79 6.98
CA LEU A 126 19.51 2.64 5.80
C LEU A 126 19.87 1.88 4.53
N HIS A 127 19.12 2.13 3.46
CA HIS A 127 19.46 1.64 2.13
C HIS A 127 20.85 2.16 1.68
N PRO A 128 21.67 1.39 0.94
CA PRO A 128 23.01 1.82 0.49
C PRO A 128 23.04 3.13 -0.30
N ALA A 129 21.92 3.52 -0.92
CA ALA A 129 21.77 4.82 -1.58
C ALA A 129 22.03 6.02 -0.64
N HIS A 130 21.91 5.83 0.67
CA HIS A 130 22.17 6.86 1.69
C HIS A 130 23.66 7.03 2.01
N ASN A 131 24.57 6.26 1.41
CA ASN A 131 26.01 6.37 1.67
C ASN A 131 26.57 7.77 1.34
N VAL A 132 25.91 8.50 0.43
CA VAL A 132 26.27 9.87 0.04
C VAL A 132 25.87 10.94 1.06
N LEU A 133 25.03 10.60 2.04
CA LEU A 133 24.54 11.55 3.05
C LEU A 133 25.57 11.75 4.18
N SER A 134 25.49 12.90 4.86
CA SER A 134 26.25 13.14 6.09
C SER A 134 25.76 12.24 7.23
N GLU A 135 26.58 12.03 8.27
CA GLU A 135 26.15 11.25 9.44
C GLU A 135 24.98 11.89 10.20
N SER A 136 24.89 13.22 10.21
CA SER A 136 23.72 13.92 10.80
C SER A 136 22.44 13.62 10.03
N GLN A 137 22.50 13.59 8.69
CA GLN A 137 21.37 13.23 7.83
C GLN A 137 21.00 11.76 7.98
N LYS A 138 21.99 10.85 8.04
CA LYS A 138 21.75 9.42 8.28
C LYS A 138 21.09 9.19 9.64
N THR A 139 21.56 9.88 10.68
CA THR A 139 20.98 9.79 12.02
C THR A 139 19.53 10.27 12.03
N LEU A 140 19.23 11.37 11.31
CA LEU A 140 17.87 11.90 11.18
C LEU A 140 16.90 10.89 10.54
N LEU A 141 17.38 10.11 9.56
CA LEU A 141 16.58 9.13 8.81
C LEU A 141 16.56 7.74 9.46
N ARG A 142 17.26 7.51 10.57
CA ARG A 142 17.32 6.20 11.24
C ARG A 142 16.34 6.14 12.41
N ARG A 143 15.73 4.98 12.60
CA ARG A 143 14.91 4.68 13.77
C ARG A 143 15.70 4.88 15.06
N ASP A 144 15.03 5.44 16.05
CA ASP A 144 15.56 5.68 17.39
C ASP A 144 14.78 4.84 18.43
N PRO A 145 15.27 3.64 18.78
CA PRO A 145 14.61 2.76 19.74
C PRO A 145 14.45 3.37 21.13
N SER A 146 15.27 4.36 21.50
CA SER A 146 15.21 5.01 22.82
C SER A 146 13.90 5.76 23.06
N LEU A 147 13.16 6.08 22.00
CA LEU A 147 11.87 6.78 22.05
C LEU A 147 10.68 5.84 22.22
N GLN A 148 10.86 4.53 22.00
CA GLN A 148 9.78 3.53 22.09
C GLN A 148 9.12 3.43 23.48
N PRO A 149 9.82 3.59 24.61
CA PRO A 149 9.21 3.59 25.95
C PRO A 149 8.04 4.58 26.12
N SER A 150 7.97 5.62 25.28
CA SER A 150 6.85 6.59 25.28
C SER A 150 5.51 5.97 24.85
N PHE A 151 5.54 4.82 24.16
CA PHE A 151 4.36 4.14 23.62
C PHE A 151 4.19 2.71 24.14
N THR A 152 5.25 2.07 24.67
CA THR A 152 5.19 0.69 25.16
C THR A 152 4.18 0.41 26.27
N PRO A 153 3.81 1.34 27.18
CA PRO A 153 2.80 1.03 28.20
C PRO A 153 1.44 0.65 27.62
N ASN A 154 1.12 1.16 26.42
CA ASN A 154 -0.17 0.92 25.76
C ASN A 154 -0.03 0.06 24.49
N MET A 155 1.17 -0.07 23.92
CA MET A 155 1.40 -0.87 22.72
C MET A 155 1.37 -2.36 23.04
N THR A 156 0.57 -3.11 22.27
CA THR A 156 0.41 -4.56 22.41
C THR A 156 1.11 -5.26 21.24
N GLN A 157 1.86 -6.32 21.54
CA GLN A 157 2.43 -7.20 20.52
C GLN A 157 1.37 -8.23 20.11
N ILE A 158 1.18 -8.41 18.81
CA ILE A 158 0.25 -9.36 18.21
C ILE A 158 1.00 -10.68 18.00
N HIS A 159 0.45 -11.76 18.53
CA HIS A 159 1.10 -13.06 18.55
C HIS A 159 0.34 -14.16 17.83
N HIS A 160 -1.00 -14.11 17.81
CA HIS A 160 -1.80 -15.31 17.59
C HIS A 160 -2.79 -15.22 16.44
N SER A 161 -3.34 -14.04 16.16
CA SER A 161 -4.46 -13.91 15.23
C SER A 161 -4.03 -13.54 13.80
N PRO A 162 -4.30 -14.39 12.79
CA PRO A 162 -4.16 -13.99 11.39
C PRO A 162 -5.06 -12.81 11.07
N THR A 163 -4.53 -11.90 10.24
CA THR A 163 -5.21 -10.68 9.86
C THR A 163 -5.35 -10.61 8.34
N VAL A 164 -6.58 -10.69 7.86
CA VAL A 164 -6.97 -10.59 6.45
C VAL A 164 -7.46 -9.17 6.16
N LEU A 165 -6.79 -8.50 5.24
CA LEU A 165 -7.07 -7.12 4.85
C LEU A 165 -7.48 -7.07 3.38
N ILE A 166 -8.65 -6.56 3.09
CA ILE A 166 -9.27 -6.63 1.76
C ILE A 166 -9.49 -5.21 1.25
N CYS A 167 -8.96 -4.88 0.06
CA CYS A 167 -9.19 -3.55 -0.51
C CYS A 167 -10.68 -3.37 -0.87
N GLY A 168 -11.39 -2.53 -0.12
CA GLY A 168 -12.82 -2.21 -0.29
C GLY A 168 -13.08 -0.77 -0.72
N HIS A 169 -12.06 -0.04 -1.18
CA HIS A 169 -12.11 1.41 -1.37
C HIS A 169 -12.89 1.85 -2.62
N GLY A 170 -14.22 1.83 -2.54
CA GLY A 170 -15.13 2.12 -3.66
C GLY A 170 -15.00 3.51 -4.27
N HIS A 171 -14.79 4.56 -3.47
CA HIS A 171 -14.61 5.93 -3.99
C HIS A 171 -13.30 6.13 -4.74
N ARG A 172 -12.32 5.24 -4.55
CA ARG A 172 -11.07 5.25 -5.31
C ARG A 172 -11.15 4.35 -6.52
N ASP A 173 -11.78 3.20 -6.38
CA ASP A 173 -12.00 2.25 -7.46
C ASP A 173 -13.28 1.42 -7.22
N GLN A 174 -14.22 1.53 -8.15
CA GLN A 174 -15.54 0.90 -8.05
C GLN A 174 -15.44 -0.63 -8.01
N ARG A 175 -14.45 -1.24 -8.70
CA ARG A 175 -14.25 -2.70 -8.71
C ARG A 175 -13.92 -3.21 -7.32
N CYS A 176 -13.04 -2.51 -6.60
CA CYS A 176 -12.70 -2.81 -5.21
C CYS A 176 -13.91 -2.60 -4.28
N GLY A 177 -14.71 -1.55 -4.52
CA GLY A 177 -15.94 -1.31 -3.77
C GLY A 177 -16.98 -2.41 -3.90
N ILE A 178 -17.08 -3.03 -5.09
CA ILE A 178 -17.99 -4.14 -5.36
C ILE A 178 -17.46 -5.47 -4.79
N VAL A 179 -16.19 -5.80 -5.07
CA VAL A 179 -15.62 -7.11 -4.72
C VAL A 179 -15.25 -7.21 -3.23
N GLY A 180 -14.83 -6.11 -2.61
CA GLY A 180 -14.32 -6.09 -1.24
C GLY A 180 -15.30 -6.67 -0.20
N PRO A 181 -16.55 -6.18 -0.11
CA PRO A 181 -17.55 -6.71 0.82
C PRO A 181 -17.87 -8.19 0.61
N LEU A 182 -17.89 -8.65 -0.65
CA LEU A 182 -18.16 -10.06 -0.98
C LEU A 182 -17.03 -10.96 -0.49
N LEU A 183 -15.77 -10.55 -0.71
CA LEU A 183 -14.61 -11.26 -0.17
C LEU A 183 -14.61 -11.25 1.36
N GLN A 184 -14.94 -10.11 2.00
CA GLN A 184 -14.99 -10.03 3.45
C GLN A 184 -16.00 -10.99 4.05
N ALA A 185 -17.21 -11.06 3.48
CA ALA A 185 -18.24 -12.00 3.90
C ALA A 185 -17.75 -13.45 3.76
N GLU A 186 -17.11 -13.79 2.64
CA GLU A 186 -16.66 -15.14 2.38
C GLU A 186 -15.47 -15.55 3.27
N PHE A 187 -14.48 -14.68 3.48
CA PHE A 187 -13.38 -14.95 4.42
C PHE A 187 -13.91 -15.18 5.84
N ARG A 188 -14.88 -14.38 6.29
CA ARG A 188 -15.52 -14.57 7.59
C ARG A 188 -16.25 -15.92 7.68
N ARG A 189 -16.92 -16.35 6.61
CA ARG A 189 -17.63 -17.64 6.56
C ARG A 189 -16.65 -18.81 6.64
N VAL A 190 -15.63 -18.82 5.78
CA VAL A 190 -14.64 -19.91 5.69
C VAL A 190 -13.82 -20.00 6.97
N LEU A 191 -13.28 -18.88 7.48
CA LEU A 191 -12.48 -18.91 8.73
C LEU A 191 -13.28 -19.45 9.91
N ARG A 192 -14.58 -19.17 10.00
CA ARG A 192 -15.45 -19.75 11.05
C ARG A 192 -15.69 -21.24 10.86
N ALA A 193 -15.81 -21.70 9.62
CA ALA A 193 -15.94 -23.12 9.33
C ALA A 193 -14.66 -23.89 9.75
N GLU A 194 -13.49 -23.26 9.61
CA GLU A 194 -12.19 -23.74 10.11
C GLU A 194 -11.98 -23.47 11.63
N GLY A 195 -13.03 -23.11 12.37
CA GLY A 195 -12.98 -23.00 13.84
C GLY A 195 -12.47 -21.66 14.40
N PHE A 196 -12.14 -20.67 13.57
CA PHE A 196 -11.76 -19.34 14.07
C PHE A 196 -12.97 -18.55 14.56
N VAL A 197 -12.80 -17.87 15.70
CA VAL A 197 -13.72 -16.83 16.14
C VAL A 197 -13.39 -15.52 15.40
N VAL A 198 -14.30 -15.09 14.52
CA VAL A 198 -14.18 -13.84 13.75
C VAL A 198 -15.23 -12.83 14.18
N VAL A 199 -14.79 -11.72 14.78
CA VAL A 199 -15.67 -10.65 15.28
C VAL A 199 -16.16 -9.77 14.13
N VAL A 200 -17.45 -9.43 14.15
CA VAL A 200 -18.11 -8.53 13.19
C VAL A 200 -18.58 -7.28 13.94
N GLY A 201 -18.44 -6.11 13.33
CA GLY A 201 -18.96 -4.86 13.88
C GLY A 201 -20.41 -4.68 13.49
N GLY A 202 -21.32 -4.71 14.48
CA GLY A 202 -22.73 -4.37 14.31
C GLY A 202 -23.02 -2.98 14.87
N GLY A 203 -23.75 -2.16 14.10
CA GLY A 203 -24.51 -1.04 14.67
C GLY A 203 -25.42 -1.57 15.78
N GLY A 204 -25.56 -0.81 16.86
CA GLY A 204 -26.10 -1.32 18.12
C GLY A 204 -27.50 -1.92 18.06
N GLY A 205 -27.70 -2.96 18.87
CA GLY A 205 -28.99 -3.34 19.47
C GLY A 205 -29.77 -4.45 18.77
N GLY A 206 -29.94 -5.58 19.46
CA GLY A 206 -31.10 -6.48 19.31
C GLY A 206 -30.80 -7.90 18.85
N ASP A 207 -30.94 -8.84 19.80
CA ASP A 207 -31.35 -10.25 19.72
C ASP A 207 -31.40 -10.99 18.38
N ASP A 208 -30.78 -12.16 18.39
CA ASP A 208 -31.38 -13.48 18.13
C ASP A 208 -32.46 -13.56 17.02
N GLY A 209 -32.11 -14.18 15.89
CA GLY A 209 -33.12 -14.72 14.98
C GLY A 209 -32.71 -14.60 13.52
N GLY A 210 -32.54 -15.75 12.87
CA GLY A 210 -32.21 -15.81 11.45
C GLY A 210 -33.21 -15.07 10.56
N ALA A 211 -32.68 -14.50 9.47
CA ALA A 211 -33.42 -14.30 8.24
C ALA A 211 -32.42 -14.26 7.08
N CYS A 212 -32.59 -15.17 6.14
CA CYS A 212 -32.30 -14.89 4.74
C CYS A 212 -33.06 -13.60 4.36
N GLY A 213 -32.31 -12.52 4.19
CA GLY A 213 -32.82 -11.19 3.88
C GLY A 213 -32.05 -10.63 2.70
N ASP A 214 -32.67 -10.77 1.53
CA ASP A 214 -32.34 -10.16 0.26
C ASP A 214 -32.47 -8.63 0.42
N GLY A 215 -31.38 -7.99 0.83
CA GLY A 215 -31.29 -6.56 1.05
C GLY A 215 -29.84 -6.10 0.99
N GLU A 216 -29.57 -5.20 0.05
CA GLU A 216 -28.30 -4.53 -0.28
C GLU A 216 -27.21 -4.60 0.81
N GLY A 217 -26.22 -5.47 0.58
CA GLY A 217 -25.08 -5.71 1.47
C GLY A 217 -24.16 -4.49 1.60
N HIS A 218 -24.56 -3.53 2.42
CA HIS A 218 -23.66 -2.52 2.96
C HIS A 218 -22.70 -3.24 3.92
N GLY A 219 -21.42 -3.29 3.55
CA GLY A 219 -20.39 -4.00 4.31
C GLY A 219 -20.49 -3.67 5.80
N SER A 220 -20.85 -4.66 6.62
CA SER A 220 -20.85 -4.50 8.07
C SER A 220 -19.40 -4.33 8.52
N GLY A 221 -19.15 -3.27 9.32
CA GLY A 221 -17.82 -2.90 9.82
C GLY A 221 -17.07 -4.08 10.43
N SER A 222 -15.73 -4.00 10.53
CA SER A 222 -15.03 -4.97 11.37
C SER A 222 -15.17 -4.54 12.83
N GLY A 223 -15.30 -5.50 13.74
CA GLY A 223 -15.33 -5.22 15.16
C GLY A 223 -14.01 -4.60 15.63
N GLU A 224 -13.86 -4.51 16.94
CA GLU A 224 -12.55 -4.21 17.54
C GLU A 224 -11.54 -5.27 17.10
N PHE A 225 -10.29 -4.84 16.87
CA PHE A 225 -9.20 -5.77 16.61
C PHE A 225 -8.89 -6.56 17.89
N VAL A 226 -8.80 -7.88 17.78
CA VAL A 226 -8.52 -8.75 18.93
C VAL A 226 -7.43 -9.74 18.56
N ASP A 227 -6.43 -9.89 19.43
CA ASP A 227 -5.42 -10.93 19.34
C ASP A 227 -5.66 -12.00 20.42
N ALA A 228 -5.99 -13.21 20.00
CA ALA A 228 -6.06 -14.39 20.86
C ALA A 228 -5.92 -15.68 20.04
N ILE A 229 -5.58 -16.78 20.71
CA ILE A 229 -5.57 -18.12 20.13
C ILE A 229 -6.97 -18.44 19.59
N GLY A 230 -7.04 -19.02 18.39
CA GLY A 230 -8.30 -19.37 17.73
C GLY A 230 -9.11 -18.17 17.23
N ARG A 231 -8.54 -16.96 17.18
CA ARG A 231 -9.19 -15.78 16.59
C ARG A 231 -8.56 -15.40 15.25
N ALA A 232 -9.36 -14.85 14.35
CA ALA A 232 -8.90 -14.23 13.12
C ALA A 232 -9.59 -12.87 12.89
N ASN A 233 -8.87 -11.94 12.28
CA ASN A 233 -9.34 -10.59 11.99
C ASN A 233 -9.56 -10.42 10.49
N VAL A 234 -10.74 -9.93 10.08
CA VAL A 234 -11.05 -9.67 8.66
C VAL A 234 -11.57 -8.25 8.50
N GLY A 235 -10.80 -7.38 7.85
CA GLY A 235 -11.09 -5.95 7.68
C GLY A 235 -11.05 -5.50 6.23
N LEU A 236 -11.92 -4.55 5.89
CA LEU A 236 -11.78 -3.76 4.66
C LEU A 236 -10.72 -2.69 4.87
N ILE A 237 -9.97 -2.38 3.82
CA ILE A 237 -8.93 -1.35 3.85
C ILE A 237 -9.04 -0.38 2.67
N SER A 238 -8.49 0.82 2.87
CA SER A 238 -8.34 1.80 1.81
C SER A 238 -7.41 1.29 0.71
N HIS A 239 -7.44 1.98 -0.43
CA HIS A 239 -6.70 1.59 -1.62
C HIS A 239 -5.19 1.39 -1.38
N ILE A 240 -4.67 0.27 -1.89
CA ILE A 240 -3.27 -0.15 -1.79
C ILE A 240 -2.55 -0.20 -3.15
N GLY A 241 -3.13 0.36 -4.21
CA GLY A 241 -2.61 0.21 -5.56
C GLY A 241 -3.03 -1.10 -6.23
N GLY A 242 -2.75 -1.24 -7.53
CA GLY A 242 -3.08 -2.46 -8.28
C GLY A 242 -4.57 -2.68 -8.50
N HIS A 243 -5.38 -1.62 -8.61
CA HIS A 243 -6.83 -1.75 -8.85
C HIS A 243 -7.18 -2.44 -10.18
N LYS A 244 -6.27 -2.44 -11.15
CA LYS A 244 -6.41 -3.23 -12.38
C LYS A 244 -6.45 -4.74 -12.12
N PHE A 245 -6.07 -5.18 -10.91
CA PHE A 245 -6.13 -6.56 -10.43
C PHE A 245 -7.10 -6.68 -9.24
N ALA A 246 -8.29 -6.05 -9.33
CA ALA A 246 -9.25 -6.00 -8.22
C ALA A 246 -9.52 -7.38 -7.59
N GLY A 247 -9.93 -7.39 -6.33
CA GLY A 247 -9.78 -8.56 -5.46
C GLY A 247 -8.41 -8.60 -4.78
N ASN A 248 -7.97 -7.45 -4.29
CA ASN A 248 -6.70 -7.31 -3.59
C ASN A 248 -6.86 -7.69 -2.11
N VAL A 249 -6.07 -8.66 -1.65
CA VAL A 249 -6.09 -9.19 -0.28
C VAL A 249 -4.67 -9.25 0.26
N ILE A 250 -4.42 -8.73 1.46
CA ILE A 250 -3.19 -8.93 2.22
C ILE A 250 -3.50 -9.80 3.43
N ILE A 251 -2.73 -10.86 3.63
CA ILE A 251 -2.84 -11.76 4.79
C ILE A 251 -1.56 -11.64 5.59
N TYR A 252 -1.66 -11.12 6.81
CA TYR A 252 -0.58 -11.15 7.79
C TYR A 252 -0.74 -12.37 8.70
N LEU A 253 0.25 -13.25 8.67
CA LEU A 253 0.28 -14.44 9.51
C LEU A 253 1.13 -14.16 10.74
N PRO A 254 0.58 -14.38 11.94
CA PRO A 254 1.19 -13.91 13.16
C PRO A 254 2.46 -14.71 13.50
N PRO A 255 3.38 -14.17 14.31
CA PRO A 255 4.65 -14.83 14.59
C PRO A 255 4.51 -16.19 15.28
N SER A 256 3.41 -16.46 15.99
CA SER A 256 3.16 -17.76 16.63
C SER A 256 2.35 -18.73 15.75
N ALA A 257 2.16 -18.43 14.45
CA ALA A 257 1.40 -19.32 13.57
C ALA A 257 2.09 -20.69 13.44
N THR A 258 1.31 -21.75 13.62
CA THR A 258 1.72 -23.16 13.46
C THR A 258 0.89 -23.82 12.38
N VAL A 259 1.40 -24.90 11.79
CA VAL A 259 0.68 -25.66 10.75
C VAL A 259 -0.39 -26.54 11.42
N GLU A 260 -1.62 -26.55 10.88
CA GLU A 260 -2.65 -27.50 11.30
C GLU A 260 -2.37 -28.91 10.77
N GLY A 261 -2.53 -29.93 11.64
CA GLY A 261 -2.39 -31.34 11.27
C GLY A 261 -0.95 -31.83 11.01
N GLY A 262 0.06 -31.00 11.23
CA GLY A 262 1.47 -31.41 11.14
C GLY A 262 1.89 -32.21 12.38
N SER A 263 2.37 -33.45 12.17
CA SER A 263 3.15 -34.16 13.19
C SER A 263 4.35 -33.30 13.59
N GLN A 264 4.61 -33.22 14.90
CA GLN A 264 5.64 -32.38 15.54
C GLN A 264 7.10 -32.58 15.07
N GLU A 265 7.36 -33.38 14.05
CA GLU A 265 8.66 -34.07 13.92
C GLU A 265 9.58 -33.62 12.79
N GLU A 266 9.22 -32.66 11.94
CA GLU A 266 10.20 -32.08 11.00
C GLU A 266 10.12 -30.55 11.03
N ASP A 267 11.11 -29.92 11.68
CA ASP A 267 11.36 -28.47 11.81
C ASP A 267 10.57 -27.68 12.88
N GLY A 268 10.10 -28.36 13.94
CA GLY A 268 9.63 -27.70 15.17
C GLY A 268 8.24 -27.04 15.08
N GLY A 269 7.43 -27.36 14.07
CA GLY A 269 6.01 -26.98 13.97
C GLY A 269 5.72 -25.51 13.65
N VAL A 270 6.74 -24.69 13.38
CA VAL A 270 6.58 -23.28 13.02
C VAL A 270 6.17 -23.14 11.55
N MET A 271 5.09 -22.40 11.29
CA MET A 271 4.62 -22.17 9.93
C MET A 271 5.65 -21.37 9.11
N SER A 272 5.94 -21.80 7.88
CA SER A 272 6.94 -21.15 7.01
C SER A 272 6.66 -19.66 6.75
N LEU A 273 5.38 -19.27 6.79
CA LEU A 273 4.92 -17.89 6.59
C LEU A 273 4.69 -17.12 7.89
N ALA A 274 5.00 -17.69 9.05
CA ALA A 274 4.86 -17.02 10.34
C ALA A 274 5.64 -15.69 10.37
N GLY A 275 4.95 -14.63 10.77
CA GLY A 275 5.48 -13.27 10.82
C GLY A 275 5.60 -12.59 9.44
N LYS A 276 5.01 -13.14 8.38
CA LYS A 276 5.07 -12.58 7.01
C LYS A 276 3.71 -12.03 6.59
N GLY A 277 3.72 -11.13 5.59
CA GLY A 277 2.52 -10.66 4.89
C GLY A 277 2.50 -11.17 3.45
N ILE A 278 1.39 -11.73 3.00
CA ILE A 278 1.20 -12.23 1.63
C ILE A 278 0.15 -11.39 0.93
N TRP A 279 0.44 -10.91 -0.28
CA TRP A 279 -0.46 -10.06 -1.06
C TRP A 279 -0.95 -10.79 -2.31
N TYR A 280 -2.26 -11.02 -2.36
CA TYR A 280 -2.98 -11.58 -3.49
C TYR A 280 -3.74 -10.53 -4.30
N GLY A 281 -3.88 -10.78 -5.61
CA GLY A 281 -4.75 -10.03 -6.51
C GLY A 281 -5.67 -10.97 -7.28
N ARG A 282 -6.69 -10.42 -7.95
CA ARG A 282 -7.70 -11.21 -8.68
C ARG A 282 -8.41 -12.25 -7.81
N VAL A 283 -8.49 -12.00 -6.50
CA VAL A 283 -9.19 -12.90 -5.59
C VAL A 283 -10.70 -12.75 -5.80
N GLU A 284 -11.38 -13.89 -5.82
CA GLU A 284 -12.83 -14.00 -5.93
C GLU A 284 -13.35 -14.84 -4.77
N PRO A 285 -14.66 -14.77 -4.43
CA PRO A 285 -15.22 -15.58 -3.35
C PRO A 285 -14.88 -17.08 -3.48
N ARG A 286 -14.95 -17.65 -4.69
CA ARG A 286 -14.61 -19.06 -4.95
C ARG A 286 -13.16 -19.44 -4.61
N HIS A 287 -12.24 -18.49 -4.52
CA HIS A 287 -10.83 -18.75 -4.21
C HIS A 287 -10.56 -18.70 -2.70
N VAL A 288 -11.49 -18.19 -1.90
CA VAL A 288 -11.27 -17.91 -0.47
C VAL A 288 -11.02 -19.19 0.33
N GLU A 289 -11.76 -20.26 0.03
CA GLU A 289 -11.58 -21.57 0.68
C GLU A 289 -10.13 -22.07 0.53
N GLY A 290 -9.65 -22.14 -0.72
CA GLY A 290 -8.26 -22.52 -1.00
C GLY A 290 -7.24 -21.56 -0.39
N ILE A 291 -7.49 -20.25 -0.36
CA ILE A 291 -6.59 -19.29 0.28
C ILE A 291 -6.50 -19.52 1.79
N VAL A 292 -7.62 -19.76 2.48
CA VAL A 292 -7.59 -20.06 3.91
C VAL A 292 -6.84 -21.37 4.16
N GLU A 293 -7.19 -22.42 3.42
CA GLU A 293 -6.58 -23.74 3.55
C GLU A 293 -5.06 -23.71 3.30
N GLU A 294 -4.63 -23.15 2.16
CA GLU A 294 -3.24 -23.16 1.76
C GLU A 294 -2.41 -22.13 2.53
N THR A 295 -2.89 -20.88 2.64
CA THR A 295 -2.09 -19.80 3.22
C THR A 295 -2.25 -19.70 4.72
N VAL A 296 -3.48 -19.71 5.24
CA VAL A 296 -3.74 -19.47 6.67
C VAL A 296 -3.43 -20.69 7.51
N LEU A 297 -3.81 -21.90 7.06
CA LEU A 297 -3.64 -23.12 7.84
C LEU A 297 -2.31 -23.84 7.56
N ARG A 298 -1.83 -23.81 6.31
CA ARG A 298 -0.65 -24.58 5.88
C ARG A 298 0.59 -23.76 5.58
N GLY A 299 0.49 -22.43 5.58
CA GLY A 299 1.64 -21.57 5.30
C GLY A 299 2.20 -21.75 3.89
N ARG A 300 1.35 -21.92 2.88
CA ARG A 300 1.71 -22.02 1.46
C ARG A 300 1.11 -20.88 0.66
N VAL A 301 1.80 -20.53 -0.43
CA VAL A 301 1.40 -19.42 -1.30
C VAL A 301 0.76 -19.96 -2.57
N ILE A 302 -0.39 -19.41 -2.94
CA ILE A 302 -1.09 -19.72 -4.20
C ILE A 302 -0.49 -18.86 -5.31
N ALA A 303 0.34 -19.47 -6.16
CA ALA A 303 1.17 -18.73 -7.11
C ALA A 303 0.36 -17.90 -8.14
N GLU A 304 -0.79 -18.41 -8.59
CA GLU A 304 -1.63 -17.75 -9.59
C GLU A 304 -2.20 -16.39 -9.14
N HIS A 305 -2.40 -16.22 -7.83
CA HIS A 305 -2.93 -14.99 -7.25
C HIS A 305 -1.84 -14.10 -6.66
N PHE A 306 -0.62 -14.62 -6.49
CA PHE A 306 0.44 -13.97 -5.73
C PHE A 306 1.00 -12.75 -6.43
N ARG A 307 0.92 -11.60 -5.76
CA ARG A 307 1.50 -10.33 -6.23
C ARG A 307 2.89 -10.08 -5.65
N GLY A 308 3.12 -10.58 -4.45
CA GLY A 308 4.31 -10.35 -3.65
C GLY A 308 3.99 -10.56 -2.17
N GLY A 309 5.01 -10.46 -1.33
CA GLY A 309 4.86 -10.49 0.12
C GLY A 309 5.87 -9.61 0.81
N ILE A 310 5.81 -9.59 2.13
CA ILE A 310 6.74 -8.88 3.00
C ILE A 310 7.24 -9.81 4.09
N GLY A 311 8.57 -9.88 4.25
CA GLY A 311 9.24 -10.64 5.29
C GLY A 311 9.18 -9.96 6.66
N ARG A 312 9.62 -10.67 7.70
CA ARG A 312 9.71 -10.16 9.09
C ARG A 312 10.62 -8.94 9.23
N ASP A 313 11.60 -8.84 8.33
CA ASP A 313 12.58 -7.76 8.22
C ASP A 313 12.09 -6.57 7.38
N GLY A 314 10.89 -6.65 6.80
CA GLY A 314 10.35 -5.63 5.90
C GLY A 314 10.82 -5.78 4.44
N ASN A 315 11.58 -6.83 4.10
CA ASN A 315 12.02 -7.07 2.73
C ASN A 315 10.88 -7.65 1.89
N ALA A 316 10.81 -7.23 0.63
CA ALA A 316 9.83 -7.75 -0.32
C ALA A 316 10.13 -9.22 -0.68
N LEU A 317 9.08 -10.01 -0.81
CA LEU A 317 9.09 -11.42 -1.22
C LEU A 317 8.45 -11.53 -2.60
N PHE A 318 9.11 -12.20 -3.54
CA PHE A 318 8.60 -12.52 -4.87
C PHE A 318 9.17 -13.87 -5.32
N PHE A 319 8.46 -14.60 -6.18
CA PHE A 319 9.05 -15.79 -6.80
C PHE A 319 10.17 -15.36 -7.73
N THR A 320 11.33 -15.99 -7.61
CA THR A 320 12.38 -15.92 -8.62
C THR A 320 12.09 -16.97 -9.69
N ALA A 321 12.31 -16.64 -10.96
CA ALA A 321 12.34 -17.68 -11.99
C ALA A 321 13.49 -18.65 -11.66
N PRO A 322 13.36 -19.96 -11.94
CA PRO A 322 14.49 -20.86 -11.85
C PRO A 322 15.60 -20.28 -12.75
N SER A 323 16.77 -19.98 -12.17
CA SER A 323 17.97 -19.74 -12.95
C SER A 323 18.17 -20.97 -13.83
N GLY A 324 18.10 -20.78 -15.15
CA GLY A 324 18.16 -21.88 -16.10
C GLY A 324 19.47 -22.64 -15.99
N ASP A 325 19.43 -23.77 -15.28
CA ASP A 325 20.30 -24.92 -15.49
C ASP A 325 19.42 -26.17 -15.38
N ILE A 326 19.04 -26.71 -16.54
CA ILE A 326 18.37 -28.00 -16.64
C ILE A 326 19.45 -29.05 -16.41
N GLY A 327 19.56 -29.56 -15.18
CA GLY A 327 20.53 -30.61 -14.90
C GLY A 327 20.73 -30.93 -13.42
N SER A 328 19.68 -31.33 -12.72
CA SER A 328 19.67 -32.39 -11.69
C SER A 328 18.46 -32.25 -10.77
N SER A 329 17.96 -33.40 -10.32
CA SER A 329 16.77 -33.60 -9.51
C SER A 329 16.79 -32.85 -8.16
N GLN A 330 15.59 -32.40 -7.76
CA GLN A 330 15.15 -31.99 -6.41
C GLN A 330 15.67 -30.64 -5.86
N ASP A 331 14.84 -29.60 -6.01
CA ASP A 331 14.34 -28.75 -4.90
C ASP A 331 13.21 -27.82 -5.44
N PRO A 332 11.94 -27.92 -5.00
CA PRO A 332 10.87 -27.00 -5.40
C PRO A 332 10.83 -25.68 -4.61
N PHE A 333 11.72 -25.46 -3.63
CA PHE A 333 11.68 -24.28 -2.77
C PHE A 333 12.81 -23.31 -3.08
N GLY A 334 12.57 -22.47 -4.08
CA GLY A 334 13.45 -21.39 -4.49
C GLY A 334 13.88 -20.49 -3.33
N ARG A 335 15.19 -20.31 -3.21
CA ARG A 335 15.86 -19.41 -2.26
C ARG A 335 15.47 -17.96 -2.54
N TRP A 336 14.92 -17.27 -1.54
CA TRP A 336 14.63 -15.84 -1.57
C TRP A 336 15.94 -15.04 -1.61
N MET A 337 16.09 -14.14 -2.58
CA MET A 337 17.21 -13.18 -2.63
C MET A 337 16.73 -11.76 -2.34
N PRO A 338 17.55 -10.92 -1.68
CA PRO A 338 17.34 -9.48 -1.66
C PRO A 338 17.32 -8.95 -3.09
N TYR A 339 16.38 -8.06 -3.39
CA TYR A 339 16.31 -7.39 -4.69
C TYR A 339 17.61 -6.65 -5.00
N MET A 340 18.37 -7.14 -5.98
CA MET A 340 19.37 -6.36 -6.71
C MET A 340 18.79 -6.02 -8.09
N ARG A 341 18.80 -4.75 -8.47
CA ARG A 341 18.47 -4.34 -9.85
C ARG A 341 19.47 -5.01 -10.81
N PRO A 342 19.03 -5.58 -11.95
CA PRO A 342 19.95 -5.97 -13.00
C PRO A 342 20.69 -4.74 -13.54
N HIS A 343 22.00 -4.86 -13.72
CA HIS A 343 22.80 -3.93 -14.50
C HIS A 343 22.24 -3.83 -15.93
N ASP A 344 22.17 -2.59 -16.44
CA ASP A 344 21.71 -2.28 -17.79
C ASP A 344 22.56 -3.01 -18.84
N SER A 345 21.94 -3.93 -19.58
CA SER A 345 22.38 -4.31 -20.93
C SER A 345 21.22 -4.15 -21.90
N HIS A 346 21.32 -3.07 -22.67
CA HIS A 346 20.63 -2.73 -23.92
C HIS A 346 19.44 -3.61 -24.36
N ALA A 347 18.23 -3.08 -24.17
CA ALA A 347 17.14 -3.26 -25.13
C ALA A 347 16.17 -2.06 -25.03
N SER A 348 15.95 -1.42 -26.17
CA SER A 348 15.10 -0.25 -26.34
C SER A 348 13.64 -0.56 -26.02
N LEU A 349 13.00 0.27 -25.20
CA LEU A 349 11.54 0.39 -25.17
C LEU A 349 11.14 1.80 -24.75
N ARG A 350 10.41 2.45 -25.67
CA ARG A 350 9.69 3.71 -25.44
C ARG A 350 8.73 3.51 -24.27
N GLY A 351 8.93 4.26 -23.20
CA GLY A 351 8.02 4.34 -22.07
C GLY A 351 8.24 5.68 -21.37
N TYR A 352 7.18 6.48 -21.29
CA TYR A 352 7.18 7.84 -20.77
C TYR A 352 7.73 7.91 -19.34
N THR A 353 8.92 8.48 -19.17
CA THR A 353 9.43 9.00 -17.90
C THR A 353 9.29 10.51 -17.87
N GLN A 354 8.42 11.00 -16.98
CA GLN A 354 8.39 12.41 -16.57
C GLN A 354 9.67 12.72 -15.79
N TYR A 355 10.62 13.40 -16.41
CA TYR A 355 11.73 14.02 -15.71
C TYR A 355 11.24 15.31 -15.03
N ALA A 356 11.31 15.37 -13.70
CA ALA A 356 11.27 16.63 -12.97
C ALA A 356 12.73 17.03 -12.68
N ALA A 357 13.29 17.92 -13.50
CA ALA A 357 14.52 18.63 -13.17
C ALA A 357 14.17 19.78 -12.20
N CYS A 358 14.92 19.89 -11.11
CA CYS A 358 14.85 21.00 -10.16
C CYS A 358 16.18 21.75 -10.23
N ASN A 359 16.17 23.02 -10.62
CA ASN A 359 17.38 23.85 -10.61
C ASN A 359 17.54 24.58 -9.27
N SER A 360 18.76 25.00 -8.94
CA SER A 360 19.30 25.34 -7.62
C SER A 360 18.69 26.55 -6.86
N LEU A 361 17.52 27.07 -7.24
CA LEU A 361 16.93 28.27 -6.61
C LEU A 361 15.42 28.20 -6.28
N GLY A 362 14.78 27.03 -6.29
CA GLY A 362 13.54 26.81 -5.53
C GLY A 362 12.35 27.75 -5.81
N ARG A 363 12.04 28.08 -7.07
CA ARG A 363 10.74 28.69 -7.46
C ARG A 363 10.07 27.93 -8.61
N LYS A 364 8.76 27.69 -8.47
CA LYS A 364 7.89 27.02 -9.46
C LYS A 364 7.52 27.98 -10.60
N ILE A 365 7.54 27.49 -11.84
CA ILE A 365 6.73 28.00 -12.94
C ILE A 365 5.73 26.89 -13.33
N LEU A 366 4.44 27.18 -13.23
CA LEU A 366 3.35 26.33 -13.70
C LEU A 366 3.14 26.60 -15.19
N ALA A 367 3.22 25.58 -16.03
CA ALA A 367 2.64 25.59 -17.36
C ALA A 367 1.79 24.32 -17.53
N THR A 368 0.48 24.49 -17.39
CA THR A 368 -0.53 23.50 -17.75
C THR A 368 -0.80 23.61 -19.25
N ASN A 369 -0.67 22.51 -19.99
CA ASN A 369 -1.35 22.37 -21.28
C ASN A 369 -2.21 21.11 -21.25
N SER A 370 -3.52 21.35 -21.11
CA SER A 370 -4.59 20.41 -21.40
C SER A 370 -5.22 20.86 -22.70
N LEU A 371 -5.11 20.08 -23.78
CA LEU A 371 -5.95 20.27 -24.96
C LEU A 371 -6.87 19.05 -25.07
N LYS A 372 -8.09 19.23 -24.57
CA LYS A 372 -9.27 18.49 -25.03
C LYS A 372 -9.70 19.12 -26.36
N MET A 373 -9.80 18.30 -27.40
CA MET A 373 -10.51 18.67 -28.63
C MET A 373 -12.00 18.87 -28.29
N ARG A 374 -12.53 20.06 -28.60
CA ARG A 374 -13.93 20.24 -28.95
C ARG A 374 -13.99 21.20 -30.14
N ASN A 375 -14.73 20.77 -31.15
CA ASN A 375 -15.15 21.56 -32.31
C ASN A 375 -15.99 22.75 -31.87
N GLU A 376 -15.76 23.92 -32.47
CA GLU A 376 -16.78 24.85 -33.01
C GLU A 376 -16.07 26.14 -33.54
N HIS A 377 -16.43 26.57 -34.77
CA HIS A 377 -16.04 27.82 -35.46
C HIS A 377 -17.01 28.97 -35.11
N PRO A 378 -16.90 30.21 -35.67
CA PRO A 378 -15.78 31.16 -35.81
C PRO A 378 -16.16 32.59 -35.31
N TRP A 379 -15.22 33.57 -35.21
CA TRP A 379 -15.37 35.02 -35.55
C TRP A 379 -14.11 35.86 -35.17
N MET A 380 -13.86 36.92 -35.95
CA MET A 380 -12.70 37.84 -36.09
C MET A 380 -12.58 38.96 -34.99
N PRO A 381 -11.77 40.06 -35.11
CA PRO A 381 -10.29 40.22 -35.06
C PRO A 381 -9.82 41.46 -34.20
N GLN A 382 -8.53 41.87 -34.33
CA GLN A 382 -7.91 43.18 -33.94
C GLN A 382 -7.58 43.41 -32.43
N SER A 383 -6.52 44.11 -31.97
CA SER A 383 -5.40 44.86 -32.57
C SER A 383 -4.45 45.37 -31.45
N ASN A 384 -3.19 45.69 -31.82
CA ASN A 384 -2.27 46.71 -31.28
C ASN A 384 -1.28 46.43 -30.11
N TYR A 385 0.00 46.57 -30.50
CA TYR A 385 1.30 46.82 -29.81
C TYR A 385 1.33 48.06 -28.87
N PRO A 386 2.43 48.49 -28.15
CA PRO A 386 3.87 48.09 -28.20
C PRO A 386 4.67 48.03 -26.85
N GLY A 387 5.94 47.55 -26.90
CA GLY A 387 7.09 48.29 -26.32
C GLY A 387 8.04 47.66 -25.27
N LEU A 388 9.24 47.25 -25.72
CA LEU A 388 10.59 47.27 -25.07
C LEU A 388 10.87 46.36 -23.83
N SER A 389 12.05 45.76 -23.59
CA SER A 389 13.31 45.56 -24.32
C SER A 389 14.17 44.49 -23.60
N LYS A 390 15.00 43.80 -24.38
CA LYS A 390 16.35 43.21 -24.13
C LYS A 390 16.66 42.24 -22.96
N ASP A 391 17.17 41.09 -23.41
CA ASP A 391 18.27 40.25 -22.89
C ASP A 391 18.02 39.35 -21.67
N VAL A 392 17.82 38.05 -21.92
CA VAL A 392 18.83 36.97 -21.81
C VAL A 392 18.14 35.66 -22.23
N ALA A 393 18.72 34.97 -23.21
CA ALA A 393 18.25 33.68 -23.71
C ALA A 393 19.01 32.56 -23.00
N ASP A 394 18.29 31.63 -22.39
CA ASP A 394 18.75 30.27 -22.10
C ASP A 394 17.61 29.30 -22.42
N ASP A 395 17.92 28.34 -23.31
CA ASP A 395 17.20 27.14 -23.70
C ASP A 395 15.74 27.25 -24.22
N GLY A 396 15.59 27.29 -25.55
CA GLY A 396 14.29 27.16 -26.23
C GLY A 396 14.37 26.60 -27.66
N LEU A 397 13.36 25.81 -28.03
CA LEU A 397 13.11 25.32 -29.39
C LEU A 397 12.79 26.49 -30.33
N ALA A 398 13.48 26.58 -31.47
CA ALA A 398 13.13 27.49 -32.56
C ALA A 398 12.52 26.69 -33.72
N ALA A 399 11.26 26.98 -34.07
CA ALA A 399 10.62 26.42 -35.26
C ALA A 399 10.87 27.35 -36.46
N CYS A 400 11.53 26.83 -37.49
CA CYS A 400 11.65 27.49 -38.79
C CYS A 400 10.73 26.79 -39.79
N SER A 401 10.31 27.51 -40.83
CA SER A 401 9.24 27.12 -41.76
C SER A 401 9.47 25.83 -42.58
N HIS A 402 10.60 25.13 -42.40
CA HIS A 402 10.92 23.88 -43.11
C HIS A 402 11.68 22.84 -42.24
N GLY A 403 11.51 22.84 -40.91
CA GLY A 403 12.06 21.79 -40.03
C GLY A 403 12.39 22.24 -38.60
N VAL A 404 12.72 21.28 -37.73
CA VAL A 404 13.07 21.52 -36.30
C VAL A 404 14.59 21.45 -36.12
N CYS A 405 15.17 22.52 -35.56
CA CYS A 405 16.58 22.60 -35.19
C CYS A 405 16.76 22.30 -33.69
N PHE A 406 17.69 21.42 -33.34
CA PHE A 406 18.04 21.15 -31.95
C PHE A 406 19.35 21.84 -31.57
N PHE A 407 19.36 22.56 -30.44
CA PHE A 407 20.54 23.21 -29.89
C PHE A 407 20.86 22.70 -28.49
N ARG A 408 22.15 22.61 -28.16
CA ARG A 408 22.65 22.36 -26.80
C ARG A 408 23.88 23.23 -26.59
N ASN A 409 23.91 24.01 -25.51
CA ASN A 409 24.98 24.98 -25.22
C ASN A 409 25.33 25.86 -26.43
N SER A 410 24.30 26.39 -27.10
CA SER A 410 24.43 27.28 -28.25
C SER A 410 25.09 26.67 -29.50
N GLN A 411 25.21 25.33 -29.58
CA GLN A 411 25.65 24.62 -30.78
C GLN A 411 24.50 23.81 -31.40
N LEU A 412 24.39 23.83 -32.73
CA LEU A 412 23.40 23.05 -33.48
C LEU A 412 23.79 21.57 -33.45
N VAL A 413 22.91 20.72 -32.92
CA VAL A 413 23.18 19.29 -32.67
C VAL A 413 22.40 18.39 -33.62
N GLY A 414 21.42 18.91 -34.37
CA GLY A 414 20.71 18.12 -35.37
C GLY A 414 19.60 18.88 -36.10
N LEU A 415 19.33 18.42 -37.32
CA LEU A 415 18.19 18.81 -38.15
C LEU A 415 17.39 17.54 -38.46
N THR A 416 16.08 17.57 -38.23
CA THR A 416 15.15 16.56 -38.76
C THR A 416 14.29 17.21 -39.85
N PRO A 417 14.12 16.57 -41.03
CA PRO A 417 13.23 17.09 -42.06
C PRO A 417 11.77 17.14 -41.58
#